data_AF-A0A097IHG4-F1
#
_entry.id   AF-A0A097IHG4-F1
#
_cell.length_a   1.000
_cell.length_b   1.000
_cell.length_c   1.000
_cell.angle_alpha   90.00
_cell.angle_beta   90.00
_cell.angle_gamma   90.00
#
_symmetry.space_group_name_H-M   'P 1'
#
loop_
_entity.id
_entity.type
_entity.pdbx_description
1 polymer ?
#
loop_
_entity_poly.entity_id
_entity_poly.type
_entity_poly.pdbx_seq_one_letter_code
_entity_poly.pdbx_strand_id
1 'polypeptide(L)'
;MTNPFDNGPVIPLEWSSADSSQVDPVSARERLQKYRPTTKKKVWAWVSVVLGGFMLVSALFSPTSYAEGSTVGSVVGGIAVSLGILLPGAYWHYRNRTDQRTIAEWQRSRTSHEELRRVLRGAELELLGRQSEVPMLSKRRWEIVIVCSLALWMAGGLMLPGAAA
;
A
#
# COMPACT_ATOMS: atom_id res chain seq x y z
N MET A 1 42.65 36.89 -34.86
CA MET A 1 42.24 36.89 -33.45
C MET A 1 40.82 36.37 -33.41
N THR A 2 40.66 35.06 -33.21
CA THR A 2 39.37 34.34 -33.22
C THR A 2 39.23 33.66 -31.86
N ASN A 3 38.13 33.95 -31.16
CA ASN A 3 37.88 33.48 -29.80
C ASN A 3 37.50 31.97 -29.86
N PRO A 4 38.24 31.05 -29.23
CA PRO A 4 38.06 29.60 -29.42
C PRO A 4 37.07 28.95 -28.43
N PHE A 5 36.25 29.71 -27.72
CA PHE A 5 35.42 29.20 -26.61
C PHE A 5 33.94 29.58 -26.71
N ASP A 6 33.27 29.32 -27.83
CA ASP A 6 31.81 29.41 -27.81
C ASP A 6 31.11 28.51 -28.83
N ASN A 7 31.21 27.20 -28.63
CA ASN A 7 30.36 26.19 -29.28
C ASN A 7 30.23 24.97 -28.37
N GLY A 8 29.81 25.21 -27.12
CA GLY A 8 29.19 24.14 -26.35
C GLY A 8 27.81 23.85 -26.96
N PRO A 9 27.32 22.60 -26.95
CA PRO A 9 25.93 22.34 -27.28
C PRO A 9 25.06 23.20 -26.35
N VAL A 10 24.25 24.08 -26.94
CA VAL A 10 23.17 24.77 -26.22
C VAL A 10 22.22 23.67 -25.79
N ILE A 11 22.45 23.11 -24.60
CA ILE A 11 21.47 22.26 -23.95
C ILE A 11 20.28 23.19 -23.75
N PRO A 12 19.12 22.94 -24.39
CA PRO A 12 17.93 23.69 -24.06
C PRO A 12 17.75 23.49 -22.56
N LEU A 13 17.81 24.58 -21.78
CA LEU A 13 17.34 24.60 -20.40
C LEU A 13 15.79 24.52 -20.40
N GLU A 14 15.23 23.68 -21.27
CA GLU A 14 13.92 23.08 -21.16
C GLU A 14 14.02 21.97 -20.11
N TRP A 15 14.48 22.34 -18.91
CA TRP A 15 13.80 21.87 -17.72
C TRP A 15 12.38 22.41 -17.93
N SER A 16 11.48 21.67 -18.57
CA SER A 16 10.65 20.71 -17.85
C SER A 16 10.41 21.24 -16.43
N SER A 17 9.97 22.50 -16.36
CA SER A 17 8.84 22.87 -15.55
C SER A 17 7.72 21.93 -15.95
N ALA A 18 7.82 20.68 -15.48
CA ALA A 18 6.65 19.94 -15.07
C ALA A 18 5.89 20.96 -14.24
N ASP A 19 4.87 21.52 -14.87
CA ASP A 19 3.98 22.50 -14.29
C ASP A 19 3.28 21.80 -13.12
N SER A 20 3.98 21.73 -11.99
CA SER A 20 3.46 21.21 -10.74
C SER A 20 2.46 22.20 -10.14
N SER A 21 2.23 23.35 -10.79
CA SER A 21 1.34 24.39 -10.32
C SER A 21 -0.10 24.23 -10.82
N GLN A 22 -0.31 23.48 -11.91
CA GLN A 22 -1.61 22.97 -12.32
C GLN A 22 -1.84 21.54 -11.80
N VAL A 23 -2.05 21.41 -10.49
CA VAL A 23 -2.71 20.22 -9.96
C VAL A 23 -4.17 20.28 -10.41
N ASP A 24 -4.46 19.68 -11.56
CA ASP A 24 -5.80 19.66 -12.13
C ASP A 24 -6.79 19.07 -11.09
N PRO A 25 -7.81 19.82 -10.63
CA PRO A 25 -8.77 19.35 -9.65
C PRO A 25 -9.52 18.08 -10.12
N VAL A 26 -9.58 17.84 -11.43
CA VAL A 26 -10.12 16.61 -12.01
C VAL A 26 -9.23 15.41 -11.66
N SER A 27 -7.92 15.54 -11.83
CA SER A 27 -6.93 14.49 -11.47
C SER A 27 -6.95 14.15 -9.98
N ALA A 28 -7.21 15.13 -9.11
CA ALA A 28 -7.30 14.96 -7.67
C ALA A 28 -8.54 14.15 -7.26
N ARG A 29 -9.70 14.44 -7.86
CA ARG A 29 -10.94 13.67 -7.65
C ARG A 29 -10.83 12.26 -8.17
N GLU A 30 -10.24 12.07 -9.35
CA GLU A 30 -10.06 10.76 -9.96
C GLU A 30 -9.13 9.88 -9.12
N ARG A 31 -8.04 10.46 -8.57
CA ARG A 31 -7.20 9.81 -7.56
C ARG A 31 -8.04 9.35 -6.38
N LEU A 32 -8.78 10.24 -5.72
CA LEU A 32 -9.62 9.90 -4.56
C LEU A 32 -10.66 8.81 -4.85
N GLN A 33 -11.27 8.81 -6.04
CA GLN A 33 -12.23 7.77 -6.46
C GLN A 33 -11.57 6.41 -6.66
N LYS A 34 -10.37 6.37 -7.28
CA LYS A 34 -9.60 5.14 -7.49
C LYS A 34 -9.23 4.46 -6.17
N TYR A 35 -9.07 5.23 -5.10
CA TYR A 35 -8.72 4.74 -3.77
C TYR A 35 -9.92 4.34 -2.90
N ARG A 36 -11.16 4.59 -3.34
CA ARG A 36 -12.34 4.17 -2.59
C ARG A 36 -12.35 2.64 -2.52
N PRO A 37 -12.18 2.03 -1.33
CA PRO A 37 -12.12 0.58 -1.22
C PRO A 37 -13.47 0.02 -1.67
N THR A 38 -13.48 -0.71 -2.79
CA THR A 38 -14.70 -1.38 -3.22
C THR A 38 -15.02 -2.49 -2.23
N THR A 39 -16.30 -2.62 -1.87
CA THR A 39 -16.78 -3.60 -0.87
C THR A 39 -16.27 -5.01 -1.15
N LYS A 40 -16.17 -5.36 -2.45
CA LYS A 40 -15.62 -6.63 -2.94
C LYS A 40 -14.18 -6.87 -2.48
N LYS A 41 -13.29 -5.88 -2.61
CA LYS A 41 -11.86 -6.03 -2.20
C LYS A 41 -11.72 -6.23 -0.69
N LYS A 42 -12.59 -5.61 0.10
CA LYS A 42 -12.62 -5.76 1.56
C LYS A 42 -13.06 -7.16 1.97
N VAL A 43 -14.07 -7.73 1.29
CA VAL A 43 -14.54 -9.10 1.56
C VAL A 43 -13.44 -10.11 1.25
N TRP A 44 -12.80 -10.02 0.08
CA TRP A 44 -11.70 -10.93 -0.28
C TRP A 44 -10.50 -10.84 0.67
N ALA A 45 -10.14 -9.63 1.13
CA ALA A 45 -9.09 -9.47 2.13
C ALA A 45 -9.47 -10.17 3.44
N TRP A 46 -10.69 -9.96 3.94
CA TRP A 46 -11.18 -10.63 5.16
C TRP A 46 -11.24 -12.15 5.01
N VAL A 47 -11.71 -12.66 3.88
CA VAL A 47 -11.74 -14.11 3.60
C VAL A 47 -10.34 -14.70 3.70
N SER A 48 -9.33 -14.07 3.08
CA SER A 48 -7.95 -14.57 3.16
C SER A 48 -7.37 -14.52 4.58
N VAL A 49 -7.68 -13.48 5.36
CA VAL A 49 -7.21 -13.35 6.74
C VAL A 49 -7.86 -14.39 7.64
N VAL A 50 -9.18 -14.59 7.52
CA VAL A 50 -9.92 -15.59 8.31
C VAL A 50 -9.45 -16.99 7.96
N LEU A 51 -9.32 -17.30 6.66
CA LEU A 51 -8.88 -18.61 6.20
C LEU A 51 -7.43 -18.89 6.62
N GLY A 52 -6.51 -17.97 6.34
CA GLY A 52 -5.10 -18.12 6.72
C GLY A 52 -4.90 -18.16 8.24
N GLY A 53 -5.67 -17.38 9.00
CA GLY A 53 -5.65 -17.39 10.46
C GLY A 53 -6.19 -18.70 11.03
N PHE A 54 -7.29 -19.22 10.47
CA PHE A 54 -7.84 -20.51 10.84
C PHE A 54 -6.85 -21.65 10.55
N MET A 55 -6.20 -21.64 9.38
CA MET A 55 -5.16 -22.63 9.05
C MET A 55 -3.95 -22.53 9.98
N LEU A 56 -3.54 -21.32 10.35
CA LEU A 56 -2.42 -21.12 11.28
C LEU A 56 -2.74 -21.67 12.67
N VAL A 57 -3.95 -21.39 13.18
CA VAL A 57 -4.42 -21.94 14.46
C VAL A 57 -4.52 -23.46 14.36
N SER A 58 -5.09 -23.99 13.28
CA SER A 58 -5.18 -25.44 13.09
C SER A 58 -3.80 -26.11 13.04
N ALA A 59 -2.81 -25.49 12.40
CA ALA A 59 -1.44 -26.00 12.34
C ALA A 59 -0.74 -25.97 13.71
N LEU A 60 -0.93 -24.90 14.49
CA LEU A 60 -0.32 -24.72 15.82
C LEU A 60 -0.94 -25.60 16.90
N PHE A 61 -2.26 -25.80 16.84
CA PHE A 61 -3.04 -26.45 17.89
C PHE A 61 -3.52 -27.87 17.52
N SER A 62 -3.16 -28.41 16.35
CA SER A 62 -3.50 -29.79 16.00
C SER A 62 -2.77 -30.78 16.93
N PRO A 63 -3.49 -31.63 17.66
CA PRO A 63 -2.88 -32.65 18.52
C PRO A 63 -2.14 -33.74 17.72
N THR A 64 -2.42 -33.87 16.42
CA THR A 64 -1.69 -34.74 15.48
C THR A 64 -0.28 -34.22 15.15
N SER A 65 0.01 -32.94 15.38
CA SER A 65 1.32 -32.31 15.16
C SER A 65 2.35 -32.64 16.24
N TYR A 66 1.93 -33.29 17.33
CA TYR A 66 2.78 -33.64 18.48
C TYR A 66 2.75 -35.15 18.79
N ALA A 67 1.98 -35.92 18.02
CA ALA A 67 1.94 -37.38 18.15
C ALA A 67 3.16 -38.00 17.43
N GLU A 68 3.73 -39.03 18.07
CA GLU A 68 4.95 -39.76 17.69
C GLU A 68 5.03 -40.00 16.16
N GLY A 69 5.89 -39.24 15.47
CA GLY A 69 6.11 -39.36 14.02
C GLY A 69 5.94 -38.08 13.21
N SER A 70 5.42 -36.99 13.80
CA SER A 70 5.35 -35.70 13.12
C SER A 70 6.75 -35.09 12.91
N THR A 71 7.27 -35.18 11.70
CA THR A 71 8.47 -34.45 11.29
C THR A 71 8.23 -32.94 11.46
N VAL A 72 9.18 -32.23 12.09
CA VAL A 72 9.19 -30.75 12.24
C VAL A 72 8.82 -30.02 10.94
N GLY A 73 9.16 -30.61 9.78
CA GLY A 73 8.75 -30.14 8.45
C GLY A 73 7.24 -29.95 8.26
N SER A 74 6.37 -30.81 8.82
CA SER A 74 4.92 -30.71 8.65
C SER A 74 4.35 -29.47 9.34
N VAL A 75 4.86 -29.14 10.54
CA VAL A 75 4.46 -27.95 11.30
C VAL A 75 4.97 -26.68 10.61
N VAL A 76 6.24 -26.68 10.21
CA VAL A 76 6.84 -25.56 9.47
C VAL A 76 6.15 -25.33 8.13
N GLY A 77 5.81 -26.41 7.42
CA GLY A 77 5.09 -26.37 6.15
C GLY A 77 3.68 -25.80 6.31
N GLY A 78 2.94 -26.25 7.33
CA GLY A 78 1.61 -25.72 7.65
C GLY A 78 1.61 -24.23 7.99
N ILE A 79 2.62 -23.77 8.76
CA ILE A 79 2.81 -22.34 9.06
C ILE A 79 3.13 -21.56 7.78
N ALA A 80 4.05 -22.05 6.94
CA ALA A 80 4.43 -21.39 5.69
C ALA A 80 3.25 -21.23 4.73
N VAL A 81 2.44 -22.29 4.53
CA VAL A 81 1.21 -22.23 3.72
C VAL A 81 0.22 -21.21 4.29
N SER A 82 0.01 -21.23 5.61
CA SER A 82 -0.91 -20.32 6.29
C SER A 82 -0.49 -18.87 6.14
N LEU A 83 0.81 -18.58 6.27
CA LEU A 83 1.38 -17.25 6.06
C LEU A 83 1.26 -16.81 4.59
N GLY A 84 1.44 -17.71 3.62
CA GLY A 84 1.24 -17.41 2.21
C GLY A 84 -0.18 -16.91 1.90
N ILE A 85 -1.19 -17.43 2.59
CA ILE A 85 -2.59 -16.99 2.43
C ILE A 85 -2.90 -15.73 3.25
N LEU A 86 -2.32 -15.62 4.45
CA LEU A 86 -2.59 -14.52 5.38
C LEU A 86 -1.91 -13.19 4.97
N LEU A 87 -0.69 -13.26 4.41
CA LEU A 87 0.11 -12.10 4.02
C LEU A 87 -0.58 -11.12 3.07
N PRO A 88 -1.19 -11.54 1.92
CA PRO A 88 -1.83 -10.60 1.01
C PRO A 88 -3.03 -9.89 1.64
N GLY A 89 -3.80 -10.59 2.47
CA GLY A 89 -4.91 -10.03 3.22
C GLY A 89 -4.47 -9.03 4.28
N ALA A 90 -3.48 -9.40 5.10
CA ALA A 90 -2.90 -8.55 6.13
C ALA A 90 -2.26 -7.29 5.52
N TYR A 91 -1.51 -7.44 4.43
CA TYR A 91 -0.87 -6.33 3.72
C TYR A 91 -1.91 -5.35 3.16
N TRP A 92 -2.99 -5.86 2.55
CA TRP A 92 -4.08 -5.00 2.08
C TRP A 92 -4.69 -4.21 3.23
N HIS A 93 -4.98 -4.85 4.36
CA HIS A 93 -5.56 -4.21 5.53
C HIS A 93 -4.66 -3.12 6.12
N TYR A 94 -3.38 -3.42 6.27
CA TYR A 94 -2.39 -2.48 6.77
C TYR A 94 -2.31 -1.24 5.87
N ARG A 95 -2.12 -1.44 4.55
CA ARG A 95 -2.04 -0.33 3.59
C ARG A 95 -3.34 0.47 3.52
N ASN A 96 -4.49 -0.21 3.51
CA ASN A 96 -5.78 0.48 3.49
C ASN A 96 -5.99 1.34 4.74
N ARG A 97 -5.55 0.89 5.93
CA ARG A 97 -5.63 1.68 7.16
C ARG A 97 -4.71 2.90 7.12
N THR A 98 -3.49 2.76 6.62
CA THR A 98 -2.56 3.88 6.45
C THR A 98 -3.11 4.90 5.46
N ASP A 99 -3.60 4.44 4.31
CA ASP A 99 -4.18 5.32 3.28
C ASP A 99 -5.40 6.08 3.82
N GLN A 100 -6.26 5.40 4.61
CA GLN A 100 -7.41 6.04 5.26
C GLN A 100 -7.00 7.11 6.27
N ARG A 101 -5.93 6.89 7.04
CA ARG A 101 -5.40 7.89 7.98
C ARG A 101 -4.90 9.12 7.25
N THR A 102 -4.09 8.95 6.21
CA THR A 102 -3.57 10.06 5.40
C THR A 102 -4.69 10.88 4.77
N ILE A 103 -5.74 10.23 4.25
CA ILE A 103 -6.90 10.92 3.69
C ILE A 103 -7.68 11.66 4.79
N ALA A 104 -7.88 11.03 5.95
CA ALA A 104 -8.60 11.65 7.06
C ALA A 104 -7.86 12.87 7.63
N GLU A 105 -6.53 12.81 7.74
CA GLU A 105 -5.68 13.92 8.16
C GLU A 105 -5.76 15.08 7.16
N TRP A 106 -5.67 14.79 5.85
CA TRP A 106 -5.86 15.80 4.81
C TRP A 106 -7.26 16.42 4.85
N GLN A 107 -8.31 15.62 5.02
CA GLN A 107 -9.68 16.13 5.14
C GLN A 107 -9.84 17.05 6.34
N ARG A 108 -9.27 16.71 7.50
CA ARG A 108 -9.29 17.55 8.70
C ARG A 108 -8.56 18.88 8.48
N SER A 109 -7.35 18.83 7.90
CA SER A 109 -6.60 20.05 7.56
C SER A 109 -7.40 20.94 6.60
N ARG A 110 -8.06 20.32 5.61
CA ARG A 110 -8.90 21.04 4.65
C ARG A 110 -10.11 21.71 5.30
N THR A 111 -10.84 21.00 6.17
CA THR A 111 -12.00 21.57 6.87
C THR A 111 -11.60 22.70 7.79
N SER A 112 -10.49 22.57 8.52
CA SER A 112 -9.98 23.66 9.37
C SER A 112 -9.55 24.88 8.53
N HIS A 113 -8.90 24.68 7.39
CA HIS A 113 -8.58 25.76 6.45
C HIS A 113 -9.85 26.47 5.92
N GLU A 114 -10.88 25.70 5.58
CA GLU A 114 -12.16 26.25 5.11
C GLU A 114 -12.90 27.01 6.22
N GLU A 115 -12.87 26.53 7.45
CA GLU A 115 -13.45 27.20 8.62
C GLU A 115 -12.71 28.51 8.94
N LEU A 116 -11.37 28.49 9.00
CA LEU A 116 -10.58 29.71 9.21
C LEU A 116 -10.84 30.75 8.11
N ARG A 117 -10.95 30.31 6.86
CA ARG A 117 -11.22 31.19 5.72
C ARG A 117 -12.60 31.86 5.79
N ARG A 118 -13.58 31.24 6.47
CA ARG A 118 -14.90 31.85 6.70
C ARG A 118 -14.87 32.95 7.77
N VAL A 119 -13.92 32.87 8.70
CA VAL A 119 -13.83 33.79 9.84
C VAL A 119 -12.90 34.97 9.54
N LEU A 120 -11.77 34.72 8.86
CA LEU A 120 -10.75 35.73 8.57
C LEU A 120 -11.17 36.65 7.41
N ARG A 121 -10.77 37.92 7.45
CA ARG A 121 -11.09 38.94 6.43
C ARG A 121 -9.85 39.70 5.96
N GLY A 122 -9.84 40.13 4.69
CA GLY A 122 -8.80 41.02 4.15
C GLY A 122 -7.39 40.44 4.25
N ALA A 123 -6.46 41.20 4.84
CA ALA A 123 -5.03 40.85 4.95
C ALA A 123 -4.76 39.57 5.77
N GLU A 124 -5.64 39.18 6.68
CA GLU A 124 -5.51 37.93 7.45
C GLU A 124 -5.66 36.68 6.56
N LEU A 125 -6.35 36.83 5.43
CA LEU A 125 -6.57 35.77 4.46
C LEU A 125 -5.30 35.47 3.64
N GLU A 126 -4.41 36.45 3.51
CA GLU A 126 -3.08 36.27 2.89
C GLU A 126 -2.13 35.49 3.81
N LEU A 127 -2.28 35.61 5.14
CA LEU A 127 -1.47 34.88 6.12
C LEU A 127 -1.81 33.38 6.21
N LEU A 128 -3.01 32.98 5.76
CA LEU A 128 -3.51 31.60 5.81
C LEU A 128 -2.73 30.62 4.90
N GLY A 129 -1.91 31.14 3.99
CA GLY A 129 -1.10 30.34 3.07
C GLY A 129 -1.90 29.53 2.05
N ARG A 130 -1.21 28.77 1.22
CA ARG A 130 -1.83 27.92 0.18
C ARG A 130 -2.47 26.69 0.82
N GLN A 131 -3.68 26.35 0.37
CA GLN A 131 -4.39 25.13 0.81
C GLN A 131 -3.55 23.88 0.52
N SER A 132 -3.48 22.99 1.49
CA SER A 132 -2.72 21.73 1.38
C SER A 132 -3.22 20.88 0.21
N GLU A 133 -2.28 20.50 -0.66
CA GLU A 133 -2.55 19.67 -1.84
C GLU A 133 -2.99 18.25 -1.44
N VAL A 134 -3.66 17.55 -2.36
CA VAL A 134 -4.10 16.17 -2.12
C VAL A 134 -2.86 15.29 -1.90
N PRO A 135 -2.77 14.56 -0.76
CA PRO A 135 -1.59 13.78 -0.45
C PRO A 135 -1.34 12.71 -1.51
N MET A 136 -0.10 12.61 -1.96
CA MET A 136 0.32 11.52 -2.83
C MET A 136 0.43 10.23 -2.02
N LEU A 137 -0.47 9.29 -2.27
CA LEU A 137 -0.43 7.98 -1.63
C LEU A 137 0.72 7.14 -2.19
N SER A 138 1.44 6.46 -1.29
CA SER A 138 2.58 5.63 -1.67
C SER A 138 2.19 4.51 -2.64
N LYS A 139 3.05 4.23 -3.64
CA LYS A 139 2.85 3.11 -4.58
C LYS A 139 2.81 1.78 -3.83
N ARG A 140 1.72 1.01 -3.99
CA ARG A 140 1.56 -0.31 -3.38
C ARG A 140 2.41 -1.34 -4.13
N ARG A 141 3.41 -1.95 -3.46
CA ARG A 141 4.28 -2.99 -4.02
C ARG A 141 3.63 -4.38 -3.98
N TRP A 142 2.54 -4.56 -4.72
CA TRP A 142 1.78 -5.82 -4.77
C TRP A 142 2.59 -6.99 -5.33
N GLU A 143 3.47 -6.73 -6.27
CA GLU A 143 4.33 -7.73 -6.90
C GLU A 143 5.16 -8.49 -5.85
N ILE A 144 5.80 -7.77 -4.92
CA ILE A 144 6.61 -8.37 -3.86
C ILE A 144 5.76 -9.27 -2.96
N VAL A 145 4.56 -8.81 -2.59
CA VAL A 145 3.66 -9.56 -1.70
C VAL A 145 3.18 -10.84 -2.37
N ILE A 146 2.84 -10.79 -3.67
CA ILE A 146 2.44 -11.97 -4.43
C ILE A 146 3.60 -12.96 -4.53
N VAL A 147 4.80 -12.50 -4.88
CA VAL A 147 5.99 -13.36 -4.99
C VAL A 147 6.32 -14.02 -3.65
N CYS A 148 6.33 -13.27 -2.54
CA CYS A 148 6.57 -13.83 -1.21
C CYS A 148 5.48 -14.83 -0.80
N SER A 149 4.22 -14.53 -1.10
CA SER A 149 3.08 -15.40 -0.77
C SER A 149 3.15 -16.72 -1.53
N LEU A 150 3.47 -16.65 -2.83
CA LEU A 150 3.63 -17.82 -3.68
C LEU A 150 4.84 -18.65 -3.24
N ALA A 151 5.96 -18.02 -2.93
CA ALA A 151 7.16 -18.69 -2.43
C ALA A 151 6.89 -19.45 -1.12
N LEU A 152 6.17 -18.82 -0.18
CA LEU A 152 5.78 -19.45 1.09
C LEU A 152 4.80 -20.61 0.88
N TRP A 153 3.84 -20.45 -0.03
CA TRP A 153 2.88 -21.49 -0.35
C TRP A 153 3.56 -22.71 -1.00
N MET A 154 4.47 -22.49 -1.95
CA MET A 154 5.26 -23.54 -2.59
C MET A 154 6.20 -24.23 -1.60
N ALA A 155 6.97 -23.47 -0.82
CA ALA A 155 7.87 -24.03 0.18
C ALA A 155 7.12 -24.83 1.24
N GLY A 156 5.97 -24.32 1.69
CA GLY A 156 5.15 -25.00 2.68
C GLY A 156 4.47 -26.26 2.13
N GLY A 157 4.00 -26.23 0.88
CA GLY A 157 3.42 -27.40 0.21
C GLY A 157 4.41 -28.54 0.02
N LEU A 158 5.67 -28.23 -0.32
CA LEU A 158 6.73 -29.23 -0.47
C LEU A 158 7.12 -29.91 0.86
N MET A 159 6.90 -29.24 1.99
CA MET A 159 7.21 -29.77 3.32
C MET A 159 6.08 -30.61 3.93
N LEU A 160 4.89 -30.63 3.32
CA LEU A 160 3.77 -31.43 3.78
C LEU A 160 3.86 -32.87 3.23
N PRO A 161 3.73 -33.89 4.09
CA PRO A 161 3.73 -35.28 3.64
C PRO A 161 2.49 -35.53 2.77
N GLY A 162 2.70 -35.83 1.49
CA GLY A 162 1.64 -36.06 0.50
C GLY A 162 1.84 -35.40 -0.86
N ALA A 163 2.79 -34.46 -1.01
CA ALA A 163 3.08 -33.81 -2.30
C ALA A 163 3.86 -34.68 -3.31
N ALA A 164 4.30 -35.89 -2.91
CA ALA A 164 5.10 -36.81 -3.71
C ALA A 164 4.39 -38.15 -3.99
N ALA A 165 3.06 -38.20 -3.87
CA ALA A 165 2.25 -39.37 -4.24
C ALA A 165 1.65 -39.21 -5.65
#